data_AF-A0A947EZE7-F1
#
_entry.id   AF-A0A947EZE7-F1
#
_cell.length_a   1.000
_cell.length_b   1.000
_cell.length_c   1.000
_cell.angle_alpha   90.00
_cell.angle_beta   90.00
_cell.angle_gamma   90.00
#
_symmetry.space_group_name_H-M   'P 1'
#
loop_
_entity.id
_entity.type
_entity.pdbx_description
1 polymer ?
#
loop_
_entity_poly.entity_id
_entity_poly.type
_entity_poly.pdbx_seq_one_letter_code
_entity_poly.pdbx_strand_id
1 'polypeptide(L)'
;MKRLLFLVFFLAGLTSQAQTKNELISHYEAFYNQMRLQGDINGVINALTHLNVLDPNTQRRDTLAYVYTNSNQHVQALNTLQSIDKNEADSDLAVQVKAISLKALNQPKRAIEHFEILFQRNPNAYLAYELADLKIQVGDNAGATTNIDYGIANAKDDMKYAFYERQQPYEVPLKAALIHLKGLAIYN
;
A
#
# COMPACT_ATOMS: atom_id res chain seq x y z
N MET A 1 -38.42 39.16 -34.34
CA MET A 1 -37.12 39.56 -33.74
C MET A 1 -37.18 39.74 -32.22
N LYS A 2 -38.11 40.53 -31.65
CA LYS A 2 -38.20 40.75 -30.18
C LYS A 2 -38.42 39.48 -29.34
N ARG A 3 -39.21 38.52 -29.83
CA ARG A 3 -39.44 37.22 -29.13
C ARG A 3 -38.22 36.28 -29.16
N LEU A 4 -37.40 36.35 -30.20
CA LEU A 4 -36.14 35.62 -30.33
C LEU A 4 -35.06 36.17 -29.37
N LEU A 5 -35.02 37.49 -29.20
CA LEU A 5 -34.15 38.17 -28.24
C LEU A 5 -34.46 37.77 -26.78
N PHE A 6 -35.74 37.65 -26.44
CA PHE A 6 -36.17 37.15 -25.12
C PHE A 6 -35.76 35.70 -24.89
N LEU A 7 -35.86 34.84 -25.92
CA LEU A 7 -35.46 33.45 -25.82
C LEU A 7 -33.94 33.31 -25.61
N VAL A 8 -33.14 34.08 -26.35
CA VAL A 8 -31.68 34.13 -26.19
C VAL A 8 -31.29 34.63 -24.79
N PHE A 9 -32.00 35.63 -24.27
CA PHE A 9 -31.77 36.14 -22.91
C PHE A 9 -32.14 35.12 -21.83
N PHE A 10 -33.20 34.32 -22.04
CA PHE A 10 -33.61 33.26 -21.12
C PHE A 10 -32.65 32.05 -21.14
N LEU A 11 -32.15 31.68 -22.33
CA LEU A 11 -31.13 30.64 -22.49
C LEU A 11 -29.77 31.04 -21.92
N ALA A 12 -29.42 32.34 -21.95
CA ALA A 12 -28.21 32.86 -21.32
C ALA A 12 -28.27 32.83 -19.77
N GLY A 13 -29.46 32.77 -19.18
CA GLY A 13 -29.64 32.67 -17.71
C GLY A 13 -29.40 31.26 -17.13
N LEU A 14 -29.27 30.24 -17.98
CA LEU A 14 -29.11 28.83 -17.55
C LEU A 14 -27.64 28.36 -17.49
N THR A 15 -26.66 29.22 -17.79
CA THR A 15 -25.27 28.78 -18.03
C THR A 15 -24.27 29.08 -16.92
N SER A 16 -24.70 29.43 -15.69
CA SER A 16 -23.76 29.98 -14.68
C SER A 16 -23.63 29.23 -13.36
N GLN A 17 -24.09 27.98 -13.25
CA GLN A 17 -23.81 27.14 -12.07
C GLN A 17 -22.66 26.17 -12.38
N ALA A 18 -21.46 26.70 -12.61
CA ALA A 18 -20.26 25.87 -12.68
C ALA A 18 -19.74 25.62 -11.26
N GLN A 19 -19.55 24.35 -10.88
CA GLN A 19 -18.95 24.01 -9.59
C GLN A 19 -17.54 24.59 -9.51
N THR A 20 -17.23 25.26 -8.41
CA THR A 20 -15.87 25.75 -8.18
C THR A 20 -14.97 24.62 -7.72
N LYS A 21 -13.65 24.72 -7.99
CA LYS A 21 -12.65 23.74 -7.55
C LYS A 21 -12.71 23.50 -6.02
N ASN A 22 -12.92 24.56 -5.24
CA ASN A 22 -12.94 24.49 -3.77
C ASN A 22 -14.20 23.80 -3.23
N GLU A 23 -15.37 24.05 -3.83
CA GLU A 23 -16.60 23.34 -3.48
C GLU A 23 -16.47 21.84 -3.76
N LEU A 24 -15.84 21.49 -4.88
CA LEU A 24 -15.64 20.10 -5.26
C LEU A 24 -14.65 19.37 -4.33
N ILE A 25 -13.56 20.03 -3.92
CA ILE A 25 -12.65 19.51 -2.88
C ILE A 25 -13.41 19.26 -1.58
N SER A 26 -14.16 20.26 -1.11
CA SER A 26 -14.95 20.15 0.14
C SER A 26 -15.97 19.01 0.07
N HIS A 27 -16.61 18.82 -1.09
CA HIS A 27 -17.52 17.72 -1.33
C HIS A 27 -16.81 16.35 -1.21
N TYR A 28 -15.66 16.18 -1.88
CA TYR A 28 -14.94 14.91 -1.82
C TYR A 28 -14.29 14.63 -0.47
N GLU A 29 -13.93 15.65 0.31
CA GLU A 29 -13.50 15.48 1.70
C GLU A 29 -14.64 14.99 2.60
N ALA A 30 -15.83 15.58 2.47
CA ALA A 30 -17.02 15.12 3.18
C ALA A 30 -17.41 13.69 2.76
N PHE A 31 -17.35 13.40 1.45
CA PHE A 31 -17.59 12.07 0.89
C PHE A 31 -16.58 11.05 1.43
N TYR A 32 -15.28 11.36 1.41
CA TYR A 32 -14.23 10.50 2.00
C TYR A 32 -14.52 10.15 3.46
N ASN A 33 -14.88 11.14 4.27
CA ASN A 33 -15.20 10.92 5.68
C ASN A 33 -16.39 9.97 5.86
N GLN A 34 -17.45 10.15 5.07
CA GLN A 34 -18.63 9.30 5.11
C GLN A 34 -18.31 7.85 4.70
N MET A 35 -17.57 7.67 3.60
CA MET A 35 -17.18 6.33 3.13
C MET A 35 -16.27 5.62 4.13
N ARG A 36 -15.35 6.36 4.77
CA ARG A 36 -14.49 5.83 5.83
C ARG A 36 -15.29 5.36 7.04
N LEU A 37 -16.32 6.10 7.46
CA LEU A 37 -17.21 5.70 8.55
C LEU A 37 -18.01 4.43 8.23
N GLN A 38 -18.37 4.25 6.96
CA GLN A 38 -19.12 3.08 6.49
C GLN A 38 -18.21 1.87 6.22
N GLY A 39 -16.89 2.06 6.22
CA GLY A 39 -15.94 1.03 5.78
C GLY A 39 -16.02 0.73 4.28
N ASP A 40 -16.61 1.63 3.48
CA ASP A 40 -16.67 1.47 2.02
C ASP A 40 -15.32 1.80 1.39
N ILE A 41 -14.52 0.77 1.17
CA ILE A 41 -13.18 0.87 0.58
C ILE A 41 -13.24 1.44 -0.84
N ASN A 42 -14.25 1.08 -1.63
CA ASN A 42 -14.38 1.57 -3.00
C ASN A 42 -14.74 3.06 -3.02
N GLY A 43 -15.65 3.46 -2.13
CA GLY A 43 -15.97 4.87 -1.90
C GLY A 43 -14.75 5.68 -1.45
N VAL A 44 -13.93 5.14 -0.54
CA VAL A 44 -12.68 5.77 -0.10
C VAL A 44 -11.68 5.94 -1.25
N ILE A 45 -11.48 4.90 -2.07
CA ILE A 45 -10.61 4.94 -3.25
C ILE A 45 -11.10 6.03 -4.22
N ASN A 46 -12.40 6.07 -4.49
CA ASN A 46 -13.00 7.04 -5.39
C ASN A 46 -12.78 8.47 -4.89
N ALA A 47 -13.06 8.73 -3.61
CA ALA A 47 -12.87 10.04 -2.99
C ALA A 47 -11.41 10.51 -3.08
N LEU A 48 -10.47 9.66 -2.67
CA LEU A 48 -9.04 9.96 -2.70
C LEU A 48 -8.53 10.18 -4.12
N THR A 49 -9.04 9.42 -5.10
CA THR A 49 -8.68 9.58 -6.52
C THR A 49 -9.12 10.96 -7.03
N HIS A 50 -10.36 11.36 -6.78
CA HIS A 50 -10.84 12.68 -7.18
C HIS A 50 -10.08 13.81 -6.47
N LEU A 51 -9.83 13.68 -5.17
CA LEU A 51 -9.03 14.66 -4.43
C LEU A 51 -7.62 14.77 -4.99
N ASN A 52 -6.98 13.66 -5.38
CA ASN A 52 -5.65 13.68 -5.98
C ASN A 52 -5.63 14.29 -7.39
N VAL A 53 -6.71 14.18 -8.17
CA VAL A 53 -6.84 14.86 -9.46
C VAL A 53 -7.02 16.37 -9.29
N LEU A 54 -7.82 16.79 -8.32
CA LEU A 54 -8.10 18.21 -8.07
C LEU A 54 -6.93 18.93 -7.39
N ASP A 55 -6.32 18.28 -6.42
CA ASP A 55 -5.22 18.77 -5.62
C ASP A 55 -4.18 17.65 -5.47
N PRO A 56 -3.20 17.53 -6.40
CA PRO A 56 -2.21 16.47 -6.31
C PRO A 56 -1.33 16.62 -5.08
N ASN A 57 -1.24 15.57 -4.27
CA ASN A 57 -0.37 15.54 -3.08
C ASN A 57 0.29 14.16 -2.95
N THR A 58 1.61 14.13 -2.75
CA THR A 58 2.38 12.92 -2.45
C THR A 58 1.80 12.11 -1.29
N GLN A 59 1.48 12.72 -0.15
CA GLN A 59 0.93 12.00 1.00
C GLN A 59 -0.42 11.35 0.68
N ARG A 60 -1.27 12.06 -0.08
CA ARG A 60 -2.59 11.57 -0.50
C ARG A 60 -2.46 10.41 -1.48
N ARG A 61 -1.55 10.54 -2.45
CA ARG A 61 -1.22 9.49 -3.42
C ARG A 61 -0.67 8.24 -2.75
N ASP A 62 0.25 8.38 -1.81
CA ASP A 62 0.83 7.25 -1.07
C ASP A 62 -0.25 6.57 -0.20
N THR A 63 -1.14 7.34 0.40
CA THR A 63 -2.32 6.81 1.13
C THR A 63 -3.27 6.06 0.20
N LEU A 64 -3.57 6.60 -0.98
CA LEU A 64 -4.40 5.93 -1.98
C LEU A 64 -3.76 4.61 -2.42
N ALA A 65 -2.45 4.60 -2.67
CA ALA A 65 -1.72 3.39 -3.03
C ALA A 65 -1.76 2.35 -1.90
N TYR A 66 -1.67 2.77 -0.64
CA TYR A 66 -1.84 1.89 0.53
C TYR A 66 -3.23 1.28 0.63
N VAL A 67 -4.28 2.07 0.40
CA VAL A 67 -5.66 1.57 0.36
C VAL A 67 -5.82 0.53 -0.77
N TYR A 68 -5.24 0.77 -1.95
CA TYR A 68 -5.23 -0.21 -3.03
C TYR A 68 -4.55 -1.52 -2.60
N THR A 69 -3.37 -1.46 -1.98
CA THR A 69 -2.66 -2.66 -1.49
C THR A 69 -3.49 -3.46 -0.50
N ASN A 70 -4.11 -2.81 0.49
CA ASN A 70 -4.97 -3.49 1.46
C ASN A 70 -6.24 -4.09 0.84
N SER A 71 -6.70 -3.54 -0.29
CA SER A 71 -7.83 -4.09 -1.05
C SER A 71 -7.43 -5.19 -2.05
N ASN A 72 -6.20 -5.72 -1.97
CA ASN A 72 -5.59 -6.67 -2.91
C ASN A 72 -5.46 -6.16 -4.36
N GLN A 73 -5.58 -4.85 -4.58
CA GLN A 73 -5.43 -4.18 -5.87
C GLN A 73 -3.98 -3.76 -6.11
N HIS A 74 -3.07 -4.73 -6.16
CA HIS A 74 -1.62 -4.49 -6.18
C HIS A 74 -1.12 -3.78 -7.43
N VAL A 75 -1.73 -4.03 -8.59
CA VAL A 75 -1.36 -3.35 -9.85
C VAL A 75 -1.74 -1.87 -9.79
N GLN A 76 -2.94 -1.56 -9.31
CA GLN A 76 -3.42 -0.19 -9.12
C GLN A 76 -2.56 0.55 -8.09
N ALA A 77 -2.18 -0.12 -7.00
CA ALA A 77 -1.29 0.44 -5.99
C ALA A 77 0.04 0.90 -6.61
N LEU A 78 0.70 0.02 -7.38
CA LEU A 78 1.97 0.34 -8.04
C LEU A 78 1.82 1.43 -9.11
N ASN A 79 0.74 1.42 -9.89
CA ASN A 79 0.49 2.43 -10.91
C ASN A 79 0.11 3.80 -10.32
N THR A 80 -0.43 3.83 -9.10
CA THR A 80 -0.71 5.07 -8.37
C THR A 80 0.57 5.74 -7.90
N LEU A 81 1.62 4.96 -7.63
CA LEU A 81 2.94 5.50 -7.31
C LEU A 81 3.64 6.02 -8.57
N GLN A 82 4.46 7.06 -8.40
CA GLN A 82 5.13 7.73 -9.53
C GLN A 82 6.18 6.86 -10.23
N SER A 83 6.87 6.01 -9.46
CA SER A 83 7.81 5.01 -9.98
C SER A 83 7.81 3.81 -9.05
N ILE A 84 8.12 2.63 -9.61
CA ILE A 84 8.28 1.36 -8.89
C ILE A 84 9.76 1.12 -8.51
N ASP A 85 10.67 1.93 -9.04
CA ASP A 85 12.09 1.79 -8.83
C ASP A 85 12.48 2.11 -7.38
N LYS A 86 13.65 1.60 -6.99
CA LYS A 86 14.26 1.87 -5.69
C LYS A 86 14.56 3.37 -5.58
N ASN A 87 13.98 4.01 -4.57
CA ASN A 87 14.29 5.40 -4.23
C ASN A 87 14.33 5.58 -2.71
N GLU A 88 15.50 5.90 -2.18
CA GLU A 88 15.72 6.10 -0.74
C GLU A 88 15.11 7.41 -0.21
N ALA A 89 14.60 8.28 -1.08
CA ALA A 89 13.86 9.48 -0.68
C ALA A 89 12.34 9.25 -0.56
N ASP A 90 11.84 8.06 -0.96
CA ASP A 90 10.41 7.75 -0.87
C ASP A 90 9.93 7.67 0.59
N SER A 91 8.66 7.98 0.81
CA SER A 91 8.03 7.80 2.13
C SER A 91 8.04 6.31 2.53
N ASP A 92 8.09 6.03 3.83
CA ASP A 92 8.03 4.65 4.34
C ASP A 92 6.77 3.92 3.83
N LEU A 93 5.65 4.65 3.71
CA LEU A 93 4.40 4.12 3.18
C LEU A 93 4.53 3.71 1.71
N ALA A 94 5.15 4.54 0.88
CA ALA A 94 5.38 4.22 -0.52
C ALA A 94 6.29 3.00 -0.68
N VAL A 95 7.38 2.92 0.08
CA VAL A 95 8.30 1.77 0.06
C VAL A 95 7.58 0.49 0.53
N GLN A 96 6.76 0.57 1.58
CA GLN A 96 5.94 -0.54 2.05
C GLN A 96 4.96 -1.02 0.99
N VAL A 97 4.25 -0.11 0.34
CA VAL A 97 3.31 -0.43 -0.75
C VAL A 97 4.02 -1.14 -1.90
N LYS A 98 5.20 -0.66 -2.32
CA LYS A 98 6.01 -1.31 -3.36
C LYS A 98 6.40 -2.71 -2.94
N ALA A 99 6.96 -2.88 -1.74
CA ALA A 99 7.43 -4.16 -1.22
C ALA A 99 6.30 -5.22 -1.19
N ILE A 100 5.17 -4.89 -0.56
CA ILE A 100 4.03 -5.80 -0.41
C ILE A 100 3.39 -6.10 -1.76
N SER A 101 3.18 -5.09 -2.60
CA SER A 101 2.53 -5.28 -3.89
C SER A 101 3.39 -6.08 -4.86
N LEU A 102 4.71 -5.87 -4.87
CA LEU A 102 5.64 -6.68 -5.69
C LEU A 102 5.72 -8.13 -5.19
N LYS A 103 5.70 -8.36 -3.86
CA LYS A 103 5.59 -9.70 -3.29
C LYS A 103 4.32 -10.40 -3.77
N ALA A 104 3.17 -9.75 -3.65
CA ALA A 104 1.88 -10.31 -4.06
C ALA A 104 1.78 -10.58 -5.58
N LEU A 105 2.52 -9.82 -6.40
CA LEU A 105 2.63 -10.02 -7.85
C LEU A 105 3.71 -11.04 -8.25
N ASN A 106 4.22 -11.84 -7.31
CA ASN A 106 5.26 -12.85 -7.53
C ASN A 106 6.57 -12.28 -8.10
N GLN A 107 6.98 -11.09 -7.65
CA GLN A 107 8.25 -10.46 -8.01
C GLN A 107 9.20 -10.35 -6.81
N PRO A 108 9.60 -11.47 -6.18
CA PRO A 108 10.32 -11.47 -4.91
C PRO A 108 11.68 -10.74 -4.98
N LYS A 109 12.42 -10.86 -6.10
CA LYS A 109 13.69 -10.14 -6.29
C LYS A 109 13.55 -8.63 -6.14
N ARG A 110 12.53 -8.04 -6.77
CA ARG A 110 12.26 -6.60 -6.68
C ARG A 110 11.66 -6.22 -5.33
N ALA A 111 10.86 -7.09 -4.75
CA ALA A 111 10.29 -6.87 -3.42
C ALA A 111 11.41 -6.78 -2.34
N ILE A 112 12.43 -7.63 -2.43
CA ILE A 112 13.58 -7.64 -1.50
C ILE A 112 14.26 -6.27 -1.45
N GLU A 113 14.51 -5.62 -2.60
CA GLU A 113 15.16 -4.30 -2.64
C GLU A 113 14.41 -3.25 -1.81
N HIS A 114 13.07 -3.27 -1.84
CA HIS A 114 12.24 -2.35 -1.05
C HIS A 114 12.14 -2.76 0.41
N PHE A 115 12.03 -4.06 0.70
CA PHE A 115 12.06 -4.56 2.08
C PHE A 115 13.40 -4.27 2.78
N GLU A 116 14.52 -4.30 2.07
CA GLU A 116 15.83 -3.93 2.61
C GLU A 116 15.89 -2.46 3.00
N ILE A 117 15.27 -1.55 2.24
CA ILE A 117 15.17 -0.14 2.63
C ILE A 117 14.37 0.02 3.91
N LEU A 118 13.21 -0.65 4.01
CA LEU A 118 12.39 -0.62 5.23
C LEU A 118 13.15 -1.17 6.43
N PHE A 119 13.89 -2.26 6.23
CA PHE A 119 14.71 -2.87 7.26
C PHE A 119 15.87 -1.97 7.69
N GLN A 120 16.52 -1.26 6.76
CA GLN A 120 17.58 -0.28 7.10
C GLN A 120 17.03 0.90 7.90
N ARG A 121 15.83 1.39 7.55
CA ARG A 121 15.19 2.53 8.23
C ARG A 121 14.66 2.18 9.61
N ASN A 122 13.99 1.03 9.72
CA ASN A 122 13.40 0.57 10.98
C ASN A 122 13.52 -0.95 11.11
N PRO A 123 14.69 -1.45 11.56
CA PRO A 123 14.93 -2.87 11.72
C PRO A 123 13.92 -3.52 12.68
N ASN A 124 13.19 -4.52 12.20
CA ASN A 124 12.19 -5.25 12.99
C ASN A 124 12.28 -6.75 12.73
N ALA A 125 12.04 -7.57 13.75
CA ALA A 125 11.99 -9.03 13.63
C ALA A 125 10.92 -9.50 12.62
N TYR A 126 9.79 -8.80 12.50
CA TYR A 126 8.79 -9.10 11.46
C TYR A 126 9.32 -8.86 10.04
N LEU A 127 10.02 -7.75 9.82
CA LEU A 127 10.65 -7.46 8.52
C LEU A 127 11.78 -8.43 8.21
N ALA A 128 12.52 -8.86 9.24
CA ALA A 128 13.57 -9.87 9.10
C ALA A 128 12.99 -11.22 8.64
N TYR A 129 11.85 -11.63 9.21
CA TYR A 129 11.13 -12.82 8.76
C TYR A 129 10.69 -12.72 7.30
N GLU A 130 10.05 -11.60 6.92
CA GLU A 130 9.61 -11.36 5.53
C GLU A 130 10.77 -11.39 4.53
N LEU A 131 11.89 -10.73 4.88
CA LEU A 131 13.10 -10.77 4.05
C LEU A 131 13.70 -12.17 3.95
N ALA A 132 13.71 -12.93 5.04
CA ALA A 132 14.23 -14.30 5.04
C ALA A 132 13.42 -15.22 4.13
N ASP A 133 12.09 -15.19 4.24
CA ASP A 133 11.17 -15.95 3.38
C ASP A 133 11.39 -15.62 1.90
N LEU A 134 11.43 -14.34 1.55
CA LEU A 134 11.67 -13.90 0.17
C LEU A 134 13.06 -14.30 -0.35
N LYS A 135 14.09 -14.22 0.49
CA LYS A 135 15.46 -14.61 0.13
C LYS A 135 15.59 -16.11 -0.13
N ILE A 136 14.91 -16.95 0.66
CA ILE A 136 14.82 -18.39 0.40
C ILE A 136 14.14 -18.66 -0.94
N GLN A 137 13.04 -17.96 -1.26
CA GLN A 137 12.33 -18.13 -2.53
C GLN A 137 13.19 -17.80 -3.76
N VAL A 138 14.16 -16.88 -3.64
CA VAL A 138 15.08 -16.54 -4.74
C VAL A 138 16.40 -17.32 -4.70
N GLY A 139 16.57 -18.23 -3.74
CA GLY A 139 17.76 -19.07 -3.56
C GLY A 139 18.94 -18.40 -2.84
N ASP A 140 18.74 -17.23 -2.22
CA ASP A 140 19.75 -16.55 -1.41
C ASP A 140 19.72 -17.06 0.05
N ASN A 141 20.17 -18.30 0.25
CA ASN A 141 20.15 -18.95 1.56
C ASN A 141 21.11 -18.27 2.56
N ALA A 142 22.20 -17.68 2.08
CA ALA A 142 23.17 -16.97 2.93
C ALA A 142 22.58 -15.66 3.47
N GLY A 143 21.97 -14.85 2.60
CA GLY A 143 21.26 -13.63 2.99
C GLY A 143 20.04 -13.93 3.85
N ALA A 144 19.31 -15.01 3.56
CA ALA A 144 18.20 -15.47 4.40
C ALA A 144 18.66 -15.83 5.81
N THR A 145 19.75 -16.60 5.95
CA THR A 145 20.30 -16.99 7.27
C THR A 145 20.67 -15.78 8.12
N THR A 146 21.27 -14.76 7.50
CA THR A 146 21.62 -13.50 8.20
C THR A 146 20.38 -12.82 8.77
N ASN A 147 19.30 -12.72 7.99
CA ASN A 147 18.04 -12.13 8.45
C ASN A 147 17.34 -13.00 9.50
N ILE A 148 17.42 -14.33 9.38
CA ILE A 148 16.87 -15.28 10.36
C ILE A 148 17.56 -15.11 11.71
N ASP A 149 18.89 -15.09 11.72
CA ASP A 149 19.65 -14.96 12.96
C ASP A 149 19.40 -13.59 13.61
N TYR A 150 19.28 -12.51 12.82
CA TYR A 150 18.84 -11.20 13.31
C TYR A 150 17.43 -11.27 13.93
N GLY A 151 16.49 -11.91 13.24
CA GLY A 151 15.12 -12.07 13.71
C GLY A 151 15.05 -12.82 15.04
N ILE A 152 15.82 -13.91 15.18
CA ILE A 152 15.83 -14.73 16.40
C ILE A 152 16.41 -13.94 17.58
N ALA A 153 17.47 -13.16 17.34
CA ALA A 153 18.10 -12.33 18.36
C ALA A 153 17.22 -11.16 18.84
N ASN A 154 16.38 -10.60 17.96
CA ASN A 154 15.55 -9.42 18.24
C ASN A 154 14.06 -9.73 18.49
N ALA A 155 13.61 -10.95 18.24
CA ALA A 155 12.25 -11.37 18.54
C ALA A 155 12.05 -11.47 20.06
N LYS A 156 10.97 -10.86 20.54
CA LYS A 156 10.51 -10.99 21.93
C LYS A 156 9.58 -12.20 22.07
N ASP A 157 9.43 -12.70 23.29
CA ASP A 157 8.66 -13.93 23.55
C ASP A 157 7.13 -13.74 23.37
N ASP A 158 6.65 -12.50 23.42
CA ASP A 158 5.27 -12.12 23.14
C ASP A 158 4.96 -11.93 21.66
N MET A 159 5.99 -11.86 20.79
CA MET A 159 5.80 -11.71 19.36
C MET A 159 5.28 -13.00 18.74
N LYS A 160 4.14 -12.90 18.07
CA LYS A 160 3.51 -13.99 17.34
C LYS A 160 3.44 -13.69 15.85
N TYR A 161 3.41 -14.75 15.06
CA TYR A 161 3.21 -14.71 13.62
C TYR A 161 1.98 -15.57 13.29
N ALA A 162 1.05 -14.99 12.52
CA ALA A 162 -0.18 -15.65 12.12
C ALA A 162 -0.01 -16.29 10.74
N PHE A 163 -0.26 -17.59 10.65
CA PHE A 163 -0.28 -18.34 9.41
C PHE A 163 -1.71 -18.47 8.89
N TYR A 164 -1.92 -18.04 7.65
CA TYR A 164 -3.20 -18.12 6.94
C TYR A 164 -3.10 -19.17 5.81
N GLU A 165 -2.98 -20.44 6.20
CA GLU A 165 -2.92 -21.58 5.29
C GLU A 165 -4.34 -22.08 4.91
N ARG A 166 -4.44 -23.24 4.23
CA ARG A 166 -5.74 -23.86 3.87
C ARG A 166 -6.58 -24.31 5.08
N GLN A 167 -6.02 -24.29 6.28
CA GLN A 167 -6.69 -24.62 7.54
C GLN A 167 -7.06 -23.36 8.33
N GLN A 168 -7.65 -23.53 9.53
CA GLN A 168 -7.95 -22.42 10.42
C GLN A 168 -6.68 -21.60 10.70
N PRO A 169 -6.74 -20.25 10.62
CA PRO A 169 -5.61 -19.41 10.94
C PRO A 169 -5.08 -19.71 12.34
N TYR A 170 -3.76 -19.89 12.46
CA TYR A 170 -3.12 -20.20 13.72
C TYR A 170 -1.95 -19.24 13.96
N GLU A 171 -1.71 -18.93 15.23
CA GLU A 171 -0.59 -18.09 15.65
C GLU A 171 0.51 -18.95 16.26
N VAL A 172 1.76 -18.68 15.88
CA VAL A 172 2.94 -19.28 16.52
C VAL A 172 3.89 -18.20 17.01
N PRO A 173 4.75 -18.49 17.99
CA PRO A 173 5.82 -17.56 18.36
C PRO A 173 6.70 -17.22 17.16
N LEU A 174 7.05 -15.95 16.99
CA LEU A 174 7.85 -15.47 15.86
C LEU A 174 9.22 -16.19 15.79
N LYS A 175 9.82 -16.50 16.95
CA LYS A 175 11.04 -17.31 17.03
C LYS A 175 10.87 -18.70 16.42
N ALA A 176 9.74 -19.36 16.66
CA ALA A 176 9.47 -20.68 16.08
C ALA A 176 9.32 -20.60 14.55
N ALA A 177 8.66 -19.55 14.04
CA ALA A 177 8.55 -19.31 12.61
C ALA A 177 9.93 -19.07 11.96
N LEU A 178 10.80 -18.30 12.60
CA LEU A 178 12.17 -18.07 12.13
C LEU A 178 13.04 -19.35 12.16
N ILE A 179 12.89 -20.19 13.18
CA ILE A 179 13.56 -21.50 13.23
C ILE A 179 13.08 -22.41 12.11
N HIS A 180 11.78 -22.36 11.77
CA HIS A 180 11.26 -23.10 10.63
C HIS A 180 11.90 -22.64 9.30
N LEU A 181 12.00 -21.33 9.08
CA LEU A 181 12.72 -20.77 7.92
C LEU A 181 14.20 -21.20 7.90
N LYS A 182 14.85 -21.33 9.06
CA LYS A 182 16.23 -21.83 9.15
C LYS A 182 16.35 -23.25 8.62
N GLY A 183 15.41 -24.12 8.96
CA GLY A 183 15.33 -25.46 8.41
C GLY A 183 15.17 -25.45 6.89
N LEU A 184 14.24 -24.63 6.39
CA LEU A 184 14.04 -24.49 4.93
C LEU A 184 15.29 -23.98 4.22
N ALA A 185 16.00 -22.99 4.76
CA ALA A 185 17.23 -22.47 4.16
C ALA A 185 18.38 -23.50 4.11
N ILE A 186 18.40 -24.47 5.02
CA ILE A 186 19.44 -25.52 5.09
C ILE A 186 19.12 -26.71 4.18
N TYR A 187 17.84 -27.06 4.04
CA TYR A 187 17.39 -28.29 3.37
C TYR A 187 16.70 -28.08 2.01
N ASN A 188 16.55 -26.83 1.54
CA ASN A 188 16.13 -26.52 0.15
C ASN A 188 17.25 -26.76 -0.87
#